data_AF-A0A1H5PJB5-F1
#
_entry.id   AF-A0A1H5PJB5-F1
#
_cell.length_a   1.000
_cell.length_b   1.000
_cell.length_c   1.000
_cell.angle_alpha   90.00
_cell.angle_beta   90.00
_cell.angle_gamma   90.00
#
_symmetry.space_group_name_H-M   'P 1'
#
loop_
_entity.id
_entity.type
_entity.pdbx_description
1 polymer ?
#
loop_
_entity_poly.entity_id
_entity_poly.type
_entity_poly.pdbx_seq_one_letter_code
_entity_poly.pdbx_strand_id
1 'polypeptide(L)'
;MDSANGYSLGPSDAARAEIMRRQEDWLLPPRPRSFPSPAEIEQRVQAAPHVVLEKEHIRALVAKVYADPILSGQRILDAAADAESASLLSARLEERPVIFGPLRGEISDLLRRPTRERQEAMENVPELALRAGDLSLVEASARRDVKRHAEEAAVKASHGVQRPSDMLIGALEAGEKGHSVIASSKAMSEELQALDRALAMRLEAPDYVAFREDRLREFAERHQVLETTAVMVQRLELQIASAMQPVARQRQSLEQQAEVSVAAARS
;
A
#
# COMPACT_ATOMS: atom_id res chain seq x y z
N MET A 1 -19.33 12.85 33.12
CA MET A 1 -19.98 11.55 33.38
C MET A 1 -21.32 11.62 32.70
N ASP A 2 -21.64 10.92 31.62
CA ASP A 2 -20.99 9.76 31.02
C ASP A 2 -21.25 9.69 29.52
N SER A 3 -20.34 8.95 28.88
CA SER A 3 -20.13 8.71 27.47
C SER A 3 -21.35 8.16 26.72
N ALA A 4 -21.69 8.78 25.59
CA ALA A 4 -22.54 8.17 24.58
C ALA A 4 -21.70 7.19 23.75
N ASN A 5 -21.89 5.90 24.01
CA ASN A 5 -21.37 4.80 23.21
C ASN A 5 -21.90 4.88 21.77
N GLY A 6 -20.99 5.15 20.82
CA GLY A 6 -21.25 4.99 19.40
C GLY A 6 -21.36 3.50 19.05
N TYR A 7 -22.60 3.02 18.88
CA TYR A 7 -22.84 1.73 18.24
C TYR A 7 -22.46 1.85 16.76
N SER A 8 -21.35 1.20 16.40
CA SER A 8 -21.03 0.86 15.02
C SER A 8 -22.13 -0.07 14.50
N LEU A 9 -23.10 0.50 13.80
CA LEU A 9 -24.13 -0.23 13.08
C LEU A 9 -23.43 -1.04 11.99
N GLY A 10 -23.39 -2.36 12.15
CA GLY A 10 -22.98 -3.27 11.09
C GLY A 10 -23.84 -3.07 9.83
N PRO A 11 -23.42 -3.67 8.68
CA PRO A 11 -24.15 -3.54 7.43
C PRO A 11 -25.62 -3.94 7.61
N SER A 12 -26.53 -3.14 7.05
CA SER A 12 -27.98 -3.40 7.09
C SER A 12 -28.31 -4.80 6.57
N ASP A 13 -29.43 -5.39 7.01
CA ASP A 13 -29.83 -6.73 6.56
C ASP A 13 -29.94 -6.84 5.03
N ALA A 14 -30.29 -5.74 4.35
CA ALA A 14 -30.27 -5.65 2.89
C ALA A 14 -28.85 -5.71 2.30
N ALA A 15 -27.87 -5.04 2.92
CA ALA A 15 -26.47 -5.12 2.50
C ALA A 15 -25.87 -6.51 2.76
N ARG A 16 -26.26 -7.17 3.87
CA ARG A 16 -25.86 -8.55 4.17
C ARG A 16 -26.42 -9.54 3.15
N ALA A 17 -27.68 -9.40 2.76
CA ALA A 17 -28.31 -10.24 1.75
C ALA A 17 -27.66 -10.09 0.37
N GLU A 18 -27.29 -8.86 -0.03
CA GLU A 18 -26.57 -8.61 -1.28
C GLU A 18 -25.13 -9.18 -1.24
N ILE A 19 -24.44 -9.10 -0.10
CA ILE A 19 -23.13 -9.75 0.10
C ILE A 19 -23.26 -11.28 -0.04
N MET A 20 -24.23 -11.89 0.63
CA MET A 20 -24.46 -13.34 0.55
C MET A 20 -24.75 -13.80 -0.88
N ARG A 21 -25.58 -13.06 -1.62
CA ARG A 21 -25.89 -13.37 -3.03
C ARG A 21 -24.65 -13.32 -3.92
N ARG A 22 -23.75 -12.35 -3.70
CA ARG A 22 -22.47 -12.26 -4.44
C ARG A 22 -21.47 -13.35 -4.06
N GLN A 23 -21.65 -13.98 -2.90
CA GLN A 23 -20.77 -15.04 -2.38
C GLN A 23 -21.25 -16.47 -2.70
N GLU A 24 -22.36 -16.63 -3.43
CA GLU A 24 -22.82 -17.96 -3.87
C GLU A 24 -21.77 -18.65 -4.75
N ASP A 25 -21.16 -17.91 -5.68
CA ASP A 25 -20.16 -18.43 -6.62
C ASP A 25 -18.71 -17.98 -6.31
N TRP A 26 -18.54 -16.99 -5.42
CA TRP A 26 -17.26 -16.33 -5.19
C TRP A 26 -16.82 -16.43 -3.74
N LEU A 27 -15.58 -16.85 -3.53
CA LEU A 27 -14.91 -16.72 -2.24
C LEU A 27 -14.58 -15.26 -1.93
N LEU A 28 -14.03 -14.55 -2.92
CA LEU A 28 -13.86 -13.09 -2.89
C LEU A 28 -14.50 -12.51 -4.16
N PRO A 29 -15.63 -11.80 -4.07
CA PRO A 29 -16.28 -11.26 -5.26
C PRO A 29 -15.41 -10.17 -5.91
N PRO A 30 -15.44 -10.05 -7.25
CA PRO A 30 -14.80 -8.94 -7.93
C PRO A 30 -15.47 -7.63 -7.49
N ARG A 31 -14.64 -6.63 -7.21
CA ARG A 31 -15.12 -5.30 -6.82
C ARG A 31 -14.96 -4.32 -7.97
N PRO A 32 -15.91 -3.37 -8.13
CA PRO A 32 -15.75 -2.29 -9.09
C PRO A 32 -14.48 -1.51 -8.77
N ARG A 33 -13.77 -1.07 -9.81
CA ARG A 33 -12.56 -0.26 -9.67
C ARG A 33 -12.93 1.05 -8.98
N SER A 34 -12.56 1.18 -7.71
CA SER A 34 -12.69 2.42 -6.96
C SER A 34 -11.35 3.14 -6.99
N PHE A 35 -11.34 4.32 -7.61
CA PHE A 35 -10.17 5.21 -7.56
C PHE A 35 -10.34 6.19 -6.41
N PRO A 36 -9.26 6.51 -5.67
CA PRO A 36 -9.30 7.56 -4.67
C PRO A 36 -9.64 8.90 -5.34
N SER A 37 -10.45 9.69 -4.66
CA SER A 37 -10.76 11.06 -5.05
C SER A 37 -9.50 11.93 -5.07
N PRO A 38 -9.49 13.05 -5.81
CA PRO A 38 -8.36 13.98 -5.79
C PRO A 38 -7.95 14.42 -4.38
N ALA A 39 -8.92 14.60 -3.47
CA ALA A 39 -8.66 14.97 -2.08
C ALA A 39 -7.97 13.85 -1.30
N GLU A 40 -8.39 12.59 -1.48
CA GLU A 40 -7.73 11.44 -0.84
C GLU A 40 -6.32 11.21 -1.38
N ILE A 41 -6.10 11.43 -2.69
CA ILE A 41 -4.77 11.39 -3.28
C ILE A 41 -3.88 12.43 -2.61
N GLU A 42 -4.37 13.67 -2.46
CA GLU A 42 -3.61 14.74 -1.84
C GLU A 42 -3.29 14.42 -0.38
N GLN A 43 -4.27 13.96 0.40
CA GLN A 43 -4.03 13.53 1.79
C GLN A 43 -2.96 12.45 1.89
N ARG A 44 -2.96 11.46 0.98
CA ARG A 44 -1.94 10.40 0.95
C ARG A 44 -0.57 10.91 0.53
N VAL A 45 -0.51 11.86 -0.40
CA VAL A 45 0.74 12.54 -0.78
C VAL A 45 1.33 13.29 0.41
N GLN A 46 0.50 14.05 1.13
CA GLN A 46 0.92 14.81 2.30
C GLN A 46 1.36 13.91 3.47
N ALA A 47 0.83 12.69 3.54
CA ALA A 47 1.22 11.67 4.52
C ALA A 47 2.39 10.76 4.06
N ALA A 48 2.88 10.92 2.82
CA ALA A 48 3.94 10.07 2.30
C ALA A 48 5.24 10.29 3.09
N PRO A 49 5.94 9.22 3.54
CA PRO A 49 7.10 9.38 4.43
C PRO A 49 8.18 10.31 3.88
N HIS A 50 8.48 10.23 2.58
CA HIS A 50 9.49 11.09 1.96
C HIS A 50 9.06 12.56 1.84
N VAL A 51 7.76 12.84 1.64
CA VAL A 51 7.23 14.21 1.65
C VAL A 51 7.29 14.79 3.08
N VAL A 52 6.88 14.02 4.08
CA VAL A 52 6.94 14.43 5.49
C VAL A 52 8.38 14.73 5.90
N LEU A 53 9.32 13.84 5.57
CA LEU A 53 10.74 14.04 5.86
C LEU A 53 11.31 15.26 5.16
N GLU A 54 10.95 15.52 3.90
CA GLU A 54 11.42 16.70 3.19
C GLU A 54 10.91 18.01 3.82
N LYS A 55 9.64 18.04 4.25
CA LYS A 55 9.07 19.19 4.98
C LYS A 55 9.75 19.40 6.33
N GLU A 56 10.07 18.34 7.06
CA GLU A 56 10.84 18.40 8.30
C GLU A 56 12.26 18.93 8.07
N HIS A 57 12.95 18.50 7.01
CA HIS A 57 14.26 19.03 6.64
C HIS A 57 14.21 20.53 6.32
N ILE A 58 13.22 20.96 5.53
CA ILE A 58 13.00 22.37 5.23
C ILE A 58 12.78 23.17 6.53
N ARG A 59 11.93 22.68 7.45
CA ARG A 59 11.71 23.33 8.76
C ARG A 59 12.99 23.44 9.59
N ALA A 60 13.80 22.38 9.60
CA ALA A 60 15.08 22.38 10.31
C ALA A 60 16.07 23.42 9.72
N LEU A 61 16.13 23.54 8.39
CA LEU A 61 16.95 24.55 7.73
C LEU A 61 16.42 25.97 7.99
N VAL A 62 15.11 26.15 7.93
CA VAL A 62 14.45 27.43 8.27
C VAL A 62 14.81 27.89 9.68
N ALA A 63 14.88 26.98 10.66
CA ALA A 63 15.29 27.30 12.03
C ALA A 63 16.75 27.76 12.18
N LYS A 64 17.60 27.41 11.21
CA LYS A 64 18.98 27.94 11.13
C LYS A 64 19.02 29.28 10.41
N VAL A 65 18.20 29.47 9.38
CA VAL A 65 18.25 30.62 8.48
C VAL A 65 17.49 31.83 9.02
N TYR A 66 16.30 31.64 9.59
CA TYR A 66 15.38 32.73 9.92
C TYR A 66 15.23 32.95 11.43
N ALA A 67 15.01 34.22 11.81
CA ALA A 67 14.76 34.58 13.20
C ALA A 67 13.36 34.16 13.69
N ASP A 68 12.37 34.14 12.78
CA ASP A 68 11.03 33.57 13.03
C ASP A 68 10.83 32.34 12.13
N PRO A 69 11.15 31.14 12.63
CA PRO A 69 11.11 29.93 11.81
C PRO A 69 9.69 29.45 11.52
N ILE A 70 8.70 29.83 12.34
CA ILE A 70 7.31 29.38 12.14
C ILE A 70 6.72 30.14 10.94
N LEU A 71 6.80 31.47 10.97
CA LEU A 71 6.22 32.30 9.91
C LEU A 71 6.99 32.15 8.59
N SER A 72 8.32 32.17 8.63
CA SER A 72 9.13 32.01 7.42
C SER A 72 9.00 30.60 6.83
N GLY A 73 8.94 29.57 7.68
CA GLY A 73 8.72 28.20 7.24
C GLY A 73 7.37 28.03 6.54
N GLN A 74 6.30 28.58 7.10
CA GLN A 74 4.98 28.54 6.46
C GLN A 74 5.00 29.21 5.08
N ARG A 75 5.57 30.42 4.97
CA ARG A 75 5.66 31.15 3.70
C ARG A 75 6.43 30.38 2.62
N ILE A 76 7.53 29.72 3.01
CA ILE A 76 8.33 28.92 2.09
C ILE A 76 7.55 27.68 1.64
N LEU A 77 6.88 26.99 2.55
CA LEU A 77 6.06 25.83 2.22
C LEU A 77 4.85 26.20 1.35
N ASP A 78 4.20 27.34 1.61
CA ASP A 78 3.10 27.85 0.78
C ASP A 78 3.60 28.19 -0.64
N ALA A 79 4.76 28.84 -0.75
CA ALA A 79 5.37 29.16 -2.03
C ALA A 79 5.83 27.90 -2.80
N ALA A 80 6.19 26.83 -2.09
CA ALA A 80 6.56 25.55 -2.69
C ALA A 80 5.34 24.75 -3.16
N ALA A 81 4.18 24.93 -2.51
CA ALA A 81 2.93 24.29 -2.89
C ALA A 81 2.28 24.94 -4.12
N ASP A 82 2.54 26.23 -4.35
CA ASP A 82 2.09 26.96 -5.54
C ASP A 82 3.01 26.69 -6.74
N ALA A 83 2.46 26.13 -7.82
CA ALA A 83 3.25 25.69 -8.98
C ALA A 83 3.98 26.85 -9.69
N GLU A 84 3.37 28.03 -9.74
CA GLU A 84 3.99 29.22 -10.34
C GLU A 84 5.18 29.70 -9.49
N SER A 85 4.99 29.76 -8.17
CA SER A 85 6.01 30.18 -7.22
C SER A 85 7.13 29.17 -7.02
N ALA A 86 6.84 27.86 -7.05
CA ALA A 86 7.80 26.78 -6.82
C ALA A 86 8.95 26.82 -7.82
N SER A 87 8.66 27.10 -9.09
CA SER A 87 9.65 27.16 -10.17
C SER A 87 10.74 28.22 -9.95
N LEU A 88 10.42 29.28 -9.21
CA LEU A 88 11.32 30.40 -8.91
C LEU A 88 11.76 30.42 -7.44
N LEU A 89 11.27 29.49 -6.61
CA LEU A 89 11.47 29.54 -5.17
C LEU A 89 12.94 29.43 -4.78
N SER A 90 13.66 28.50 -5.40
CA SER A 90 15.10 28.32 -5.16
C SER A 90 15.88 29.60 -5.48
N ALA A 91 15.72 30.15 -6.70
CA ALA A 91 16.36 31.40 -7.09
C ALA A 91 15.99 32.58 -6.17
N ARG A 92 14.71 32.70 -5.77
CA ARG A 92 14.27 33.76 -4.84
C ARG A 92 14.90 33.62 -3.45
N LEU A 93 15.06 32.40 -2.95
CA LEU A 93 15.72 32.13 -1.67
C LEU A 93 17.21 32.45 -1.74
N GLU A 94 17.90 32.10 -2.83
CA GLU A 94 19.33 32.41 -2.98
C GLU A 94 19.60 33.91 -3.15
N GLU A 95 18.84 34.58 -4.03
CA GLU A 95 19.06 35.98 -4.36
C GLU A 95 18.55 36.93 -3.27
N ARG A 96 17.40 36.62 -2.66
CA ARG A 96 16.67 37.51 -1.75
C ARG A 96 16.00 36.74 -0.60
N PRO A 97 16.78 36.05 0.26
CA PRO A 97 16.21 35.23 1.33
C PRO A 97 15.39 36.05 2.33
N VAL A 98 15.69 37.34 2.48
CA VAL A 98 14.99 38.26 3.40
C VAL A 98 13.51 38.49 3.06
N ILE A 99 13.06 38.17 1.84
CA ILE A 99 11.64 38.29 1.44
C ILE A 99 10.75 37.37 2.28
N PHE A 100 11.28 36.21 2.70
CA PHE A 100 10.53 35.24 3.50
C PHE A 100 10.59 35.55 5.00
N GLY A 101 11.50 36.41 5.43
CA GLY A 101 11.61 36.90 6.81
C GLY A 101 13.02 37.41 7.15
N PRO A 102 13.19 38.02 8.33
CA PRO A 102 14.50 38.43 8.81
C PRO A 102 15.38 37.20 9.04
N LEU A 103 16.60 37.22 8.49
CA LEU A 103 17.58 36.17 8.80
C LEU A 103 18.01 36.26 10.24
N ARG A 104 18.37 35.11 10.80
CA ARG A 104 18.90 35.01 12.16
C ARG A 104 20.23 35.77 12.28
N GLY A 105 20.45 36.33 13.47
CA GLY A 105 21.63 37.14 13.78
C GLY A 105 21.62 38.53 13.15
N GLU A 106 22.50 39.38 13.68
CA GLU A 106 22.61 40.78 13.28
C GLU A 106 23.77 41.01 12.29
N ILE A 107 23.62 42.08 11.50
CA ILE A 107 24.74 42.70 10.78
C ILE A 107 25.26 43.80 11.71
N SER A 108 26.49 43.67 12.22
CA SER A 108 27.02 44.66 13.16
C SER A 108 27.29 45.99 12.44
N ASP A 109 26.56 47.03 12.84
CA ASP A 109 26.69 48.39 12.29
C ASP A 109 28.10 48.99 12.48
N LEU A 110 28.85 48.50 13.47
CA LEU A 110 30.16 49.05 13.86
C LEU A 110 31.36 48.35 13.21
N LEU A 111 31.24 47.08 12.80
CA LEU A 111 32.38 46.28 12.34
C LEU A 111 32.24 45.68 10.93
N ARG A 112 31.13 45.94 10.21
CA ARG A 112 30.80 45.37 8.88
C ARG A 112 30.83 43.83 8.80
N ARG A 113 31.23 43.11 9.84
CA ARG A 113 31.25 41.65 9.89
C ARG A 113 29.93 41.14 10.44
N PRO A 114 29.26 40.21 9.74
CA PRO A 114 28.07 39.55 10.25
C PRO A 114 28.41 38.77 11.53
N THR A 115 27.45 38.72 12.45
CA THR A 115 27.53 37.83 13.63
C THR A 115 27.69 36.36 13.19
N ARG A 116 28.19 35.50 14.09
CA ARG A 116 28.32 34.06 13.79
C ARG A 116 26.99 33.43 13.38
N GLU A 117 25.91 33.78 14.09
CA GLU A 117 24.56 33.31 13.73
C GLU A 117 24.14 33.77 12.34
N ARG A 118 24.49 35.00 11.96
CA ARG A 118 24.21 35.52 10.62
C ARG A 118 25.03 34.84 9.53
N GLN A 119 26.28 34.48 9.82
CA GLN A 119 27.12 33.70 8.91
C GLN A 119 26.53 32.30 8.70
N GLU A 120 26.21 31.60 9.79
CA GLU A 120 25.58 30.28 9.74
C GLU A 120 24.24 30.32 9.00
N ALA A 121 23.40 31.33 9.26
CA ALA A 121 22.16 31.52 8.52
C ALA A 121 22.40 31.63 7.01
N MET A 122 23.37 32.44 6.59
CA MET A 122 23.70 32.60 5.16
C MET A 122 24.29 31.34 4.53
N GLU A 123 25.09 30.57 5.27
CA GLU A 123 25.66 29.30 4.80
C GLU A 123 24.59 28.23 4.54
N ASN A 124 23.47 28.27 5.28
CA ASN A 124 22.36 27.32 5.12
C ASN A 124 21.34 27.76 4.04
N VAL A 125 21.41 28.99 3.50
CA VAL A 125 20.47 29.47 2.47
C VAL A 125 20.49 28.63 1.20
N PRO A 126 21.64 28.27 0.60
CA PRO A 126 21.67 27.48 -0.64
C PRO A 126 21.03 26.10 -0.48
N GLU A 127 21.27 25.42 0.64
CA GLU A 127 20.63 24.13 0.91
C GLU A 127 19.13 24.27 1.10
N LEU A 128 18.68 25.31 1.83
CA LEU A 128 17.26 25.61 1.99
C LEU A 128 16.60 25.91 0.64
N ALA A 129 17.25 26.68 -0.22
CA ALA A 129 16.76 27.05 -1.55
C ALA A 129 16.56 25.82 -2.44
N LEU A 130 17.57 24.94 -2.50
CA LEU A 130 17.52 23.69 -3.24
C LEU A 130 16.35 22.82 -2.77
N ARG A 131 16.30 22.54 -1.45
CA ARG A 131 15.28 21.67 -0.84
C ARG A 131 13.86 22.21 -1.04
N ALA A 132 13.66 23.52 -0.83
CA ALA A 132 12.36 24.15 -1.00
C ALA A 132 11.92 24.16 -2.47
N GLY A 133 12.84 24.37 -3.41
CA GLY A 133 12.55 24.28 -4.85
C GLY A 133 12.17 22.86 -5.30
N ASP A 134 12.84 21.85 -4.74
CA ASP A 134 12.63 20.45 -5.09
C ASP A 134 11.37 19.84 -4.44
N LEU A 135 10.79 20.47 -3.41
CA LEU A 135 9.61 19.93 -2.71
C LEU A 135 8.45 19.62 -3.67
N SER A 136 8.22 20.46 -4.68
CA SER A 136 7.18 20.24 -5.69
C SER A 136 7.43 18.96 -6.53
N LEU A 137 8.69 18.63 -6.81
CA LEU A 137 9.09 17.41 -7.50
C LEU A 137 8.91 16.18 -6.61
N VAL A 138 9.21 16.31 -5.31
CA VAL A 138 9.00 15.27 -4.31
C VAL A 138 7.50 14.95 -4.18
N GLU A 139 6.65 15.97 -4.06
CA GLU A 139 5.18 15.82 -4.03
C GLU A 139 4.63 15.24 -5.34
N ALA A 140 5.17 15.66 -6.49
CA ALA A 140 4.80 15.09 -7.80
C ALA A 140 5.20 13.60 -7.93
N SER A 141 6.34 13.20 -7.37
CA SER A 141 6.75 11.80 -7.28
C SER A 141 5.80 11.00 -6.39
N ALA A 142 5.52 11.49 -5.17
CA ALA A 142 4.56 10.89 -4.25
C ALA A 142 3.20 10.69 -4.92
N ARG A 143 2.72 11.69 -5.66
CA ARG A 143 1.43 11.62 -6.36
C ARG A 143 1.41 10.54 -7.44
N ARG A 144 2.51 10.35 -8.16
CA ARG A 144 2.65 9.25 -9.13
C ARG A 144 2.62 7.90 -8.44
N ASP A 145 3.34 7.74 -7.33
CA ASP A 145 3.35 6.50 -6.57
C ASP A 145 1.97 6.16 -5.99
N VAL A 146 1.27 7.15 -5.41
CA VAL A 146 -0.09 6.98 -4.88
C VAL A 146 -1.06 6.57 -6.00
N LYS A 147 -0.99 7.20 -7.18
CA LYS A 147 -1.82 6.83 -8.33
C LYS A 147 -1.51 5.42 -8.83
N ARG A 148 -0.24 5.06 -8.99
CA ARG A 148 0.18 3.72 -9.41
C ARG A 148 -0.33 2.66 -8.44
N HIS A 149 -0.13 2.86 -7.13
CA HIS A 149 -0.64 1.92 -6.13
C HIS A 149 -2.17 1.84 -6.11
N ALA A 150 -2.87 2.95 -6.34
CA ALA A 150 -4.33 2.93 -6.45
C ALA A 150 -4.81 2.16 -7.70
N GLU A 151 -4.12 2.32 -8.83
CA GLU A 151 -4.40 1.57 -10.06
C GLU A 151 -4.13 0.07 -9.87
N GLU A 152 -3.00 -0.30 -9.28
CA GLU A 152 -2.66 -1.68 -8.93
C GLU A 152 -3.72 -2.29 -8.00
N ALA A 153 -4.09 -1.60 -6.93
CA ALA A 153 -5.12 -2.05 -6.00
C ALA A 153 -6.49 -2.19 -6.68
N ALA A 154 -6.85 -1.27 -7.58
CA ALA A 154 -8.09 -1.35 -8.35
C ALA A 154 -8.10 -2.54 -9.32
N VAL A 155 -6.97 -2.81 -9.98
CA VAL A 155 -6.81 -4.00 -10.84
C VAL A 155 -6.94 -5.27 -10.01
N LYS A 156 -6.23 -5.39 -8.89
CA LYS A 156 -6.33 -6.55 -7.98
C LYS A 156 -7.75 -6.73 -7.46
N ALA A 157 -8.41 -5.65 -7.03
CA ALA A 157 -9.78 -5.69 -6.53
C ALA A 157 -10.80 -6.14 -7.59
N SER A 158 -10.54 -5.87 -8.87
CA SER A 158 -11.41 -6.33 -9.97
C SER A 158 -11.32 -7.82 -10.29
N HIS A 159 -10.31 -8.53 -9.76
CA HIS A 159 -10.22 -9.97 -9.87
C HIS A 159 -11.06 -10.63 -8.77
N GLY A 160 -11.98 -11.50 -9.18
CA GLY A 160 -12.71 -12.36 -8.25
C GLY A 160 -11.93 -13.64 -7.96
N VAL A 161 -12.05 -14.15 -6.74
CA VAL A 161 -11.58 -15.49 -6.38
C VAL A 161 -12.81 -16.39 -6.32
N GLN A 162 -12.85 -17.38 -7.21
CA GLN A 162 -13.95 -18.34 -7.25
C GLN A 162 -13.98 -19.19 -5.99
N ARG A 163 -15.17 -19.65 -5.62
CA ARG A 163 -15.30 -20.62 -4.53
C ARG A 163 -14.72 -21.97 -5.00
N PRO A 164 -13.86 -22.63 -4.19
CA PRO A 164 -13.39 -23.98 -4.50
C PRO A 164 -14.56 -24.97 -4.52
N SER A 165 -14.44 -25.99 -5.37
CA SER A 165 -15.37 -27.11 -5.47
C SER A 165 -15.38 -27.90 -4.17
N ASP A 166 -16.54 -28.48 -3.83
CA ASP A 166 -16.68 -29.31 -2.63
C ASP A 166 -15.71 -30.52 -2.65
N MET A 167 -15.38 -31.02 -3.85
CA MET A 167 -14.38 -32.07 -4.03
C MET A 167 -12.98 -31.61 -3.62
N LEU A 168 -12.56 -30.42 -4.06
CA LEU A 168 -11.27 -29.86 -3.69
C LEU A 168 -11.21 -29.52 -2.21
N ILE A 169 -12.29 -28.93 -1.65
CA ILE A 169 -12.39 -28.66 -0.20
C ILE A 169 -12.21 -29.95 0.59
N GLY A 170 -12.99 -30.99 0.28
CA GLY A 170 -12.90 -32.28 0.96
C GLY A 170 -11.52 -32.91 0.87
N ALA A 171 -10.84 -32.79 -0.28
CA ALA A 171 -9.48 -33.27 -0.44
C ALA A 171 -8.46 -32.45 0.38
N LEU A 172 -8.56 -31.12 0.41
CA LEU A 172 -7.69 -30.27 1.23
C LEU A 172 -7.89 -30.51 2.74
N GLU A 173 -9.11 -30.81 3.17
CA GLU A 173 -9.41 -31.17 4.57
C GLU A 173 -8.88 -32.57 4.95
N ALA A 174 -8.75 -33.48 3.99
CA ALA A 174 -8.19 -34.82 4.21
C ALA A 174 -6.65 -34.86 4.36
N GLY A 175 -5.97 -33.71 4.23
CA GLY A 175 -4.52 -33.57 4.42
C GLY A 175 -3.71 -34.41 3.44
N GLU A 176 -2.67 -35.10 3.91
CA GLU A 176 -1.73 -35.86 3.06
C GLU A 176 -2.42 -36.87 2.12
N LYS A 177 -3.45 -37.57 2.60
CA LYS A 177 -4.21 -38.51 1.77
C LYS A 177 -4.94 -37.79 0.63
N GLY A 178 -5.47 -36.60 0.91
CA GLY A 178 -6.11 -35.75 -0.06
C GLY A 178 -5.14 -35.14 -1.07
N HIS A 179 -3.89 -34.83 -0.67
CA HIS A 179 -2.87 -34.34 -1.60
C HIS A 179 -2.61 -35.33 -2.73
N SER A 180 -2.58 -36.64 -2.43
CA SER A 180 -2.46 -37.67 -3.46
C SER A 180 -3.67 -37.71 -4.40
N VAL A 181 -4.89 -37.56 -3.86
CA VAL A 181 -6.11 -37.49 -4.67
C VAL A 181 -6.09 -36.27 -5.60
N ILE A 182 -5.63 -35.12 -5.12
CA ILE A 182 -5.46 -33.90 -5.92
C ILE A 182 -4.42 -34.12 -7.02
N ALA A 183 -3.27 -34.72 -6.69
CA ALA A 183 -2.19 -34.97 -7.66
C ALA A 183 -2.60 -35.93 -8.78
N SER A 184 -3.44 -36.92 -8.47
CA SER A 184 -3.95 -37.88 -9.45
C SER A 184 -5.09 -37.34 -10.31
N SER A 185 -5.73 -36.24 -9.91
CA SER A 185 -6.82 -35.61 -10.67
C SER A 185 -6.34 -34.33 -11.34
N LYS A 186 -6.27 -34.35 -12.68
CA LYS A 186 -5.90 -33.18 -13.48
C LYS A 186 -6.80 -31.97 -13.17
N ALA A 187 -8.11 -32.19 -13.06
CA ALA A 187 -9.07 -31.13 -12.78
C ALA A 187 -8.85 -30.47 -11.41
N MET A 188 -8.66 -31.27 -10.34
CA MET A 188 -8.42 -30.73 -8.99
C MET A 188 -7.06 -30.03 -8.88
N SER A 189 -6.03 -30.55 -9.57
CA SER A 189 -4.72 -29.91 -9.61
C SER A 189 -4.75 -28.57 -10.36
N GLU A 190 -5.49 -28.48 -11.47
CA GLU A 190 -5.68 -27.22 -12.21
C GLU A 190 -6.50 -26.21 -11.40
N GLU A 191 -7.53 -26.66 -10.71
CA GLU A 191 -8.34 -25.84 -9.81
C GLU A 191 -7.51 -25.28 -8.65
N LEU A 192 -6.71 -26.13 -7.98
CA LEU A 192 -5.80 -25.71 -6.91
C LEU A 192 -4.81 -24.62 -7.38
N GLN A 193 -4.22 -24.79 -8.56
CA GLN A 193 -3.33 -23.80 -9.16
C GLN A 193 -4.04 -22.52 -9.59
N ALA A 194 -5.29 -22.60 -10.01
CA ALA A 194 -6.09 -21.43 -10.34
C ALA A 194 -6.43 -20.62 -9.08
N LEU A 195 -6.78 -21.30 -7.98
CA LEU A 195 -7.05 -20.67 -6.69
C LEU A 195 -5.82 -20.00 -6.09
N ASP A 196 -4.68 -20.70 -6.07
CA ASP A 196 -3.39 -20.16 -5.61
C ASP A 196 -3.04 -18.85 -6.35
N ARG A 197 -3.13 -18.86 -7.68
CA ARG A 197 -2.91 -17.66 -8.50
C ARG A 197 -3.93 -16.56 -8.23
N ALA A 198 -5.21 -16.91 -8.11
CA ALA A 198 -6.27 -15.94 -7.88
C ALA A 198 -6.11 -15.25 -6.51
N LEU A 199 -5.79 -16.01 -5.47
CA LEU A 199 -5.54 -15.46 -4.13
C LEU A 199 -4.25 -14.64 -4.09
N ALA A 200 -3.16 -15.10 -4.69
CA ALA A 200 -1.91 -14.34 -4.78
C ALA A 200 -2.08 -13.01 -5.53
N MET A 201 -2.97 -12.96 -6.53
CA MET A 201 -3.34 -11.70 -7.21
C MET A 201 -4.22 -10.81 -6.34
N ARG A 202 -5.11 -11.40 -5.54
CA ARG A 202 -6.17 -10.66 -4.84
C ARG A 202 -5.76 -10.14 -3.47
N LEU A 203 -4.91 -10.88 -2.76
CA LEU A 203 -4.46 -10.59 -1.41
C LEU A 203 -3.25 -9.65 -1.42
N GLU A 204 -3.20 -8.78 -0.41
CA GLU A 204 -2.12 -7.82 -0.21
C GLU A 204 -1.35 -8.11 1.08
N ALA A 205 -0.17 -7.52 1.25
CA ALA A 205 0.63 -7.68 2.47
C ALA A 205 -0.15 -7.42 3.78
N PRO A 206 -1.04 -6.41 3.87
CA PRO A 206 -1.89 -6.19 5.03
C PRO A 206 -2.90 -7.32 5.30
N ASP A 207 -3.31 -8.09 4.29
CA ASP A 207 -4.20 -9.24 4.47
C ASP A 207 -3.46 -10.38 5.18
N TYR A 208 -2.23 -10.67 4.77
CA TYR A 208 -1.38 -11.66 5.43
C TYR A 208 -1.00 -11.26 6.86
N VAL A 209 -0.85 -9.96 7.15
CA VAL A 209 -0.68 -9.46 8.51
C VAL A 209 -1.95 -9.71 9.33
N ALA A 210 -3.12 -9.37 8.77
CA ALA A 210 -4.40 -9.61 9.43
C ALA A 210 -4.63 -11.09 9.74
N PHE A 211 -4.27 -12.00 8.83
CA PHE A 211 -4.33 -13.44 9.06
C PHE A 211 -3.39 -13.93 10.15
N ARG A 212 -2.18 -13.36 10.27
CA ARG A 212 -1.23 -13.76 11.32
C ARG A 212 -1.62 -13.24 12.70
N GLU A 213 -2.26 -12.09 12.74
CA GLU A 213 -2.65 -11.41 13.98
C GLU A 213 -4.11 -11.67 14.38
N ASP A 214 -4.79 -12.60 13.68
CA ASP A 214 -6.20 -12.95 13.89
C ASP A 214 -7.17 -11.76 13.79
N ARG A 215 -6.81 -10.76 12.97
CA ARG A 215 -7.61 -9.55 12.71
C ARG A 215 -8.59 -9.78 11.56
N LEU A 216 -9.34 -10.88 11.63
CA LEU A 216 -10.23 -11.33 10.55
C LEU A 216 -11.38 -10.36 10.27
N ARG A 217 -11.83 -9.63 11.30
CA ARG A 217 -12.82 -8.56 11.14
C ARG A 217 -12.32 -7.43 10.24
N GLU A 218 -11.07 -7.00 10.40
CA GLU A 218 -10.49 -5.96 9.54
C GLU A 218 -10.37 -6.42 8.09
N PHE A 219 -10.02 -7.70 7.88
CA PHE A 219 -10.02 -8.31 6.55
C PHE A 219 -11.43 -8.33 5.96
N ALA A 220 -12.42 -8.78 6.73
CA ALA A 220 -13.82 -8.87 6.31
C ALA A 220 -14.37 -7.51 5.89
N GLU A 221 -14.11 -6.47 6.69
CA GLU A 221 -14.48 -5.09 6.39
C GLU A 221 -13.77 -4.57 5.12
N ARG A 222 -12.45 -4.80 5.00
CA ARG A 222 -11.65 -4.36 3.85
C ARG A 222 -12.12 -4.98 2.53
N HIS A 223 -12.51 -6.26 2.55
CA HIS A 223 -12.95 -6.99 1.36
C HIS A 223 -14.48 -7.02 1.19
N GLN A 224 -15.24 -6.41 2.11
CA GLN A 224 -16.71 -6.39 2.12
C GLN A 224 -17.31 -7.82 2.07
N VAL A 225 -16.72 -8.71 2.86
CA VAL A 225 -17.15 -10.11 2.99
C VAL A 225 -17.59 -10.37 4.42
N LEU A 226 -18.30 -11.48 4.63
CA LEU A 226 -18.60 -11.96 5.97
C LEU A 226 -17.33 -12.44 6.68
N GLU A 227 -17.30 -12.33 8.00
CA GLU A 227 -16.18 -12.83 8.82
C GLU A 227 -15.99 -14.35 8.67
N THR A 228 -17.08 -15.09 8.47
CA THR A 228 -17.03 -16.53 8.13
C THR A 228 -16.30 -16.80 6.82
N THR A 229 -16.43 -15.90 5.82
CA THR A 229 -15.67 -15.97 4.58
C THR A 229 -14.20 -15.65 4.82
N ALA A 230 -13.89 -14.70 5.71
CA ALA A 230 -12.51 -14.38 6.08
C ALA A 230 -11.79 -15.59 6.70
N VAL A 231 -12.45 -16.30 7.62
CA VAL A 231 -11.96 -17.56 8.21
C VAL A 231 -11.71 -18.61 7.11
N MET A 232 -12.64 -18.74 6.16
CA MET A 232 -12.50 -19.69 5.05
C MET A 232 -11.30 -19.35 4.16
N VAL A 233 -11.10 -18.07 3.82
CA VAL A 233 -9.95 -17.62 3.01
C VAL A 233 -8.63 -17.90 3.74
N GLN A 234 -8.52 -17.54 5.02
CA GLN A 234 -7.32 -17.80 5.82
C GLN A 234 -7.00 -19.30 5.89
N ARG A 235 -8.02 -20.14 6.12
CA ARG A 235 -7.86 -21.59 6.18
C ARG A 235 -7.41 -22.18 4.83
N LEU A 236 -8.05 -21.74 3.74
CA LEU A 236 -7.71 -22.18 2.39
C LEU A 236 -6.29 -21.79 2.01
N GLU A 237 -5.85 -20.57 2.31
CA GLU A 237 -4.46 -20.13 2.08
C GLU A 237 -3.44 -21.08 2.73
N LEU A 238 -3.65 -21.44 4.00
CA LEU A 238 -2.78 -22.36 4.73
C LEU A 238 -2.79 -23.76 4.11
N GLN A 239 -3.97 -24.25 3.73
CA GLN A 239 -4.13 -25.58 3.12
C GLN A 239 -3.49 -25.65 1.73
N ILE A 240 -3.70 -24.63 0.89
CA ILE A 240 -3.09 -24.51 -0.44
C ILE A 240 -1.57 -24.51 -0.31
N ALA A 241 -1.01 -23.67 0.56
CA ALA A 241 0.43 -23.60 0.80
C ALA A 241 1.01 -24.96 1.23
N SER A 242 0.27 -25.73 2.03
CA SER A 242 0.68 -27.08 2.46
C SER A 242 0.57 -28.15 1.35
N ALA A 243 -0.37 -27.98 0.41
CA ALA A 243 -0.65 -28.96 -0.64
C ALA A 243 0.20 -28.76 -1.90
N MET A 244 0.60 -27.52 -2.23
CA MET A 244 1.24 -27.18 -3.50
C MET A 244 2.53 -27.98 -3.79
N GLN A 245 3.44 -28.08 -2.82
CA GLN A 245 4.70 -28.80 -3.02
C GLN A 245 4.52 -30.33 -3.14
N PRO A 246 3.78 -31.02 -2.24
CA PRO A 246 3.52 -32.45 -2.38
C PRO A 246 2.82 -32.81 -3.68
N VAL A 247 1.78 -32.06 -4.06
CA VAL A 247 1.00 -32.29 -5.29
C VAL A 247 1.89 -32.17 -6.53
N ALA A 248 2.72 -31.14 -6.60
CA ALA A 248 3.64 -30.94 -7.73
C ALA A 248 4.65 -32.10 -7.88
N ARG A 249 5.26 -32.55 -6.77
CA ARG A 249 6.21 -33.68 -6.79
C ARG A 249 5.55 -34.97 -7.24
N GLN A 250 4.37 -35.26 -6.73
CA GLN A 250 3.65 -36.49 -7.04
C GLN A 250 3.20 -36.52 -8.50
N ARG A 251 2.74 -35.39 -9.04
CA ARG A 251 2.37 -35.29 -10.46
C ARG A 251 3.56 -35.52 -11.39
N GLN A 252 4.70 -34.91 -11.09
CA GLN A 252 5.93 -35.13 -11.86
C GLN A 252 6.35 -36.62 -11.86
N SER A 253 6.21 -37.30 -10.71
CA SER A 253 6.49 -38.74 -10.62
C SER A 253 5.52 -39.58 -11.48
N LEU A 254 4.24 -39.24 -11.50
CA LEU A 254 3.24 -39.94 -12.33
C LEU A 254 3.50 -39.72 -13.83
N GLU A 255 3.87 -38.51 -14.23
CA GLU A 255 4.23 -38.19 -15.61
C GLU A 255 5.46 -39.00 -16.08
N GLN A 256 6.51 -39.07 -15.25
CA GLN A 256 7.69 -39.90 -15.54
C GLN A 256 7.35 -41.40 -15.66
N GLN A 257 6.48 -41.92 -14.79
CA GLN A 257 6.05 -43.32 -14.86
C GLN A 257 5.24 -43.61 -16.13
N ALA A 258 4.40 -42.67 -16.56
CA ALA A 258 3.64 -42.79 -17.80
C ALA A 258 4.57 -42.80 -19.02
N GLU A 259 5.58 -41.92 -19.06
CA GLU A 259 6.59 -41.89 -20.14
C GLU A 259 7.37 -43.20 -20.24
N VAL A 260 7.84 -43.73 -19.10
CA VAL A 260 8.53 -45.03 -19.05
C VAL A 260 7.63 -46.17 -19.54
N SER A 261 6.36 -46.17 -19.14
CA SER A 261 5.39 -47.20 -19.54
C SER A 261 5.10 -47.16 -21.05
N VAL A 262 4.98 -45.96 -21.63
CA VAL A 262 4.79 -45.76 -23.07
C VAL A 262 6.05 -46.16 -23.85
N ALA A 263 7.24 -45.86 -23.34
CA ALA A 263 8.50 -46.28 -23.95
C ALA A 263 8.65 -47.81 -23.94
N ALA A 264 8.32 -48.47 -22.82
CA ALA A 264 8.36 -49.93 -22.70
C ALA A 264 7.31 -50.64 -23.58
N ALA A 265 6.16 -50.02 -23.84
CA ALA A 265 5.14 -50.57 -24.75
C ALA A 265 5.52 -50.42 -26.25
N ARG A 266 6.53 -49.60 -26.57
CA ARG A 266 7.00 -49.35 -27.95
C ARG A 266 8.26 -50.14 -28.30
N SER A 267 8.94 -50.73 -27.32
CA SER A 267 10.10 -51.63 -27.48
C SER A 267 9.67 -53.08 -27.60
#